data_AF-A0A949AEE0-F1
#
_entry.id   AF-A0A949AEE0-F1
#
_cell.length_a   1.000
_cell.length_b   1.000
_cell.length_c   1.000
_cell.angle_alpha   90.00
_cell.angle_beta   90.00
_cell.angle_gamma   90.00
#
_symmetry.space_group_name_H-M   'P 1'
#
loop_
_entity.id
_entity.type
_entity.pdbx_description
1 polymer ?
#
loop_
_entity_poly.entity_id
_entity_poly.type
_entity_poly.pdbx_seq_one_letter_code
_entity_poly.pdbx_strand_id
1 'polypeptide(L)'
;MNQQKMVSCLIGLFFLAAMTGYAQTGTPAVDWKGLEEAWNAYYASPGEANAAKMLTLLPGNVKITDIRDGFLVVNMIYDHLGILEGEIYSGKPNSIKLGFRLFTISYGTFEIALNKVIGNLIAFNPRLFLEELAAHRDLFLSLEPILTSFLRDTPDDPAVQELEKKLRIKCLESVEEKSLKSLRKECIKILKRL
;
A
#
# COMPACT_ATOMS: atom_id res chain seq x y z
N MET A 1 -78.25 7.29 -17.07
CA MET A 1 -78.65 5.91 -17.42
C MET A 1 -77.67 5.39 -18.46
N ASN A 2 -76.97 4.30 -18.13
CA ASN A 2 -76.38 3.27 -19.02
C ASN A 2 -75.30 3.69 -20.05
N GLN A 3 -74.06 3.21 -19.90
CA GLN A 3 -73.52 1.92 -20.44
C GLN A 3 -73.35 1.98 -21.97
N GLN A 4 -72.24 1.64 -22.63
CA GLN A 4 -71.28 0.55 -22.43
C GLN A 4 -70.16 0.64 -23.52
N LYS A 5 -68.96 0.12 -23.20
CA LYS A 5 -68.03 -0.68 -24.04
C LYS A 5 -67.27 -0.06 -25.24
N MET A 6 -65.93 -0.07 -25.11
CA MET A 6 -64.96 -0.89 -25.88
C MET A 6 -63.55 -0.42 -25.49
N VAL A 7 -62.85 -1.05 -24.55
CA VAL A 7 -61.91 -2.18 -24.75
C VAL A 7 -61.20 -2.16 -26.11
N SER A 8 -59.94 -1.74 -26.13
CA SER A 8 -58.89 -2.36 -26.95
C SER A 8 -57.53 -2.11 -26.31
N CYS A 9 -56.92 -3.22 -25.91
CA CYS A 9 -55.59 -3.37 -25.35
C CYS A 9 -54.51 -2.83 -26.30
N LEU A 10 -53.52 -2.14 -25.75
CA LEU A 10 -52.14 -2.23 -26.24
C LEU A 10 -51.20 -1.98 -25.05
N ILE A 11 -50.82 -3.11 -24.45
CA ILE A 11 -49.82 -3.23 -23.39
C ILE A 11 -48.46 -2.95 -24.05
N GLY A 12 -47.99 -1.72 -23.94
CA GLY A 12 -46.62 -1.35 -24.25
C GLY A 12 -45.69 -1.74 -23.09
N LEU A 13 -45.30 -3.00 -23.04
CA LEU A 13 -44.24 -3.50 -22.15
C LEU A 13 -42.88 -2.99 -22.63
N PHE A 14 -42.50 -1.79 -22.18
CA PHE A 14 -41.11 -1.34 -22.25
C PHE A 14 -40.31 -2.08 -21.15
N PHE A 15 -39.80 -3.26 -21.51
CA PHE A 15 -38.72 -3.90 -20.77
C PHE A 15 -37.46 -3.03 -20.94
N LEU A 16 -37.22 -2.10 -20.01
CA LEU A 16 -35.87 -1.61 -19.79
C LEU A 16 -35.06 -2.79 -19.25
N ALA A 17 -34.33 -3.44 -20.15
CA ALA A 17 -33.26 -4.34 -19.79
C ALA A 17 -32.24 -3.55 -18.96
N ALA A 18 -32.31 -3.71 -17.64
CA ALA A 18 -31.22 -3.36 -16.76
C ALA A 18 -30.03 -4.21 -17.19
N MET A 19 -29.11 -3.63 -17.96
CA MET A 19 -27.76 -4.15 -18.07
C MET A 19 -27.08 -3.92 -16.73
N THR A 20 -27.41 -4.78 -15.75
CA THR A 20 -26.50 -5.11 -14.67
C THR A 20 -25.33 -5.82 -15.32
N GLY A 21 -24.39 -5.03 -15.84
CA GLY A 21 -23.03 -5.49 -16.05
C GLY A 21 -22.53 -5.94 -14.69
N TYR A 22 -22.59 -7.24 -14.45
CA TYR A 22 -21.71 -7.87 -13.47
C TYR A 22 -20.30 -7.51 -13.92
N ALA A 23 -19.73 -6.46 -13.33
CA ALA A 23 -18.29 -6.29 -13.35
C ALA A 23 -17.74 -7.60 -12.79
N GLN A 24 -17.14 -8.41 -13.66
CA GLN A 24 -16.34 -9.55 -13.22
C GLN A 24 -15.30 -8.96 -12.28
N THR A 25 -15.50 -9.15 -10.97
CA THR A 25 -14.52 -8.85 -9.94
C THR A 25 -13.43 -9.91 -10.03
N GLY A 26 -12.73 -9.94 -11.16
CA GLY A 26 -11.48 -10.67 -11.30
C GLY A 26 -10.40 -9.88 -10.60
N THR A 27 -9.59 -10.57 -9.78
CA THR A 27 -8.34 -10.00 -9.29
C THR A 27 -7.52 -9.50 -10.48
N PRO A 28 -6.95 -8.28 -10.43
CA PRO A 28 -6.13 -7.75 -11.52
C PRO A 28 -5.01 -8.74 -11.86
N ALA A 29 -4.88 -9.12 -13.13
CA ALA A 29 -3.76 -9.94 -13.56
C ALA A 29 -2.45 -9.14 -13.46
N VAL A 30 -1.45 -9.71 -12.79
CA VAL A 30 -0.13 -9.09 -12.64
C VAL A 30 0.80 -9.63 -13.71
N ASP A 31 1.48 -8.73 -14.43
CA ASP A 31 2.55 -9.11 -15.35
C ASP A 31 3.82 -9.46 -14.56
N TRP A 32 3.88 -10.69 -14.05
CA TRP A 32 4.99 -11.17 -13.23
C TRP A 32 6.32 -11.17 -13.99
N LYS A 33 6.30 -11.48 -15.29
CA LYS A 33 7.52 -11.48 -16.12
C LYS A 33 8.03 -10.05 -16.33
N GLY A 34 7.15 -9.11 -16.67
CA GLY A 34 7.52 -7.70 -16.77
C GLY A 34 8.05 -7.17 -15.45
N LEU A 35 7.45 -7.57 -14.32
CA LEU A 35 7.90 -7.18 -12.99
C LEU A 35 9.29 -7.75 -12.65
N GLU A 36 9.57 -9.00 -13.03
CA GLU A 36 10.89 -9.62 -12.89
C GLU A 36 11.97 -8.85 -13.68
N GLU A 37 11.69 -8.55 -14.96
CA GLU A 37 12.61 -7.79 -15.82
C GLU A 37 12.86 -6.39 -15.26
N ALA A 38 11.81 -5.71 -14.78
CA ALA A 38 11.91 -4.39 -14.17
C ALA A 38 12.67 -4.42 -12.84
N TRP A 39 12.49 -5.45 -12.01
CA TRP A 39 13.27 -5.63 -10.78
C TRP A 39 14.74 -5.86 -11.09
N ASN A 40 15.08 -6.72 -12.05
CA ASN A 40 16.47 -6.97 -12.44
C ASN A 40 17.16 -5.68 -12.93
N ALA A 41 16.44 -4.85 -13.70
CA ALA A 41 16.92 -3.54 -14.11
C ALA A 41 17.11 -2.57 -12.93
N TYR A 42 16.18 -2.57 -11.97
CA TYR A 42 16.30 -1.78 -10.74
C TYR A 42 17.49 -2.25 -9.89
N TYR A 43 17.64 -3.55 -9.69
CA TYR A 43 18.74 -4.15 -8.92
C TYR A 43 20.11 -3.82 -9.51
N ALA A 44 20.26 -3.91 -10.84
CA ALA A 44 21.51 -3.59 -11.52
C ALA A 44 21.86 -2.09 -11.49
N SER A 45 20.85 -1.22 -11.45
CA SER A 45 21.02 0.23 -11.43
C SER A 45 19.89 0.90 -10.65
N PRO A 46 19.97 0.95 -9.31
CA PRO A 46 18.91 1.52 -8.47
C PRO A 46 18.69 3.00 -8.77
N GLY A 47 17.44 3.43 -8.75
CA GLY A 47 17.11 4.85 -8.90
C GLY A 47 15.70 5.12 -9.37
N GLU A 48 15.33 6.41 -9.29
CA GLU A 48 13.96 6.91 -9.51
C GLU A 48 13.34 6.51 -10.86
N ALA A 49 14.13 6.43 -11.93
CA ALA A 49 13.64 6.04 -13.25
C ALA A 49 13.25 4.56 -13.30
N ASN A 50 14.01 3.68 -12.66
CA ASN A 50 13.69 2.25 -12.60
C ASN A 50 12.59 1.98 -11.56
N ALA A 51 12.56 2.73 -10.44
CA ALA A 51 11.43 2.67 -9.51
C ALA A 51 10.11 3.05 -10.18
N ALA A 52 10.11 4.11 -11.00
CA ALA A 52 8.95 4.51 -11.78
C ALA A 52 8.46 3.40 -12.73
N LYS A 53 9.37 2.69 -13.40
CA LYS A 53 9.00 1.54 -14.26
C LYS A 53 8.32 0.44 -13.45
N MET A 54 8.88 0.05 -12.31
CA MET A 54 8.26 -0.94 -11.44
C MET A 54 6.86 -0.52 -10.97
N LEU A 55 6.67 0.75 -10.61
CA LEU A 55 5.37 1.29 -10.18
C LEU A 55 4.27 1.12 -11.24
N THR A 56 4.62 1.14 -12.53
CA THR A 56 3.65 0.93 -13.62
C THR A 56 3.19 -0.52 -13.76
N LEU A 57 3.95 -1.48 -13.21
CA LEU A 57 3.71 -2.91 -13.33
C LEU A 57 3.02 -3.49 -12.09
N LEU A 58 3.10 -2.79 -10.96
CA LEU A 58 2.41 -3.21 -9.75
C LEU A 58 0.89 -3.02 -9.89
N PRO A 59 0.08 -3.89 -9.26
CA PRO A 59 -1.35 -3.63 -9.05
C PRO A 59 -1.55 -2.23 -8.46
N GLY A 60 -2.70 -1.61 -8.72
CA GLY A 60 -3.08 -0.30 -8.18
C GLY A 60 -3.11 -0.26 -6.64
N ASN A 61 -4.21 0.14 -6.03
CA ASN A 61 -4.33 0.06 -4.56
C ASN A 61 -5.07 -1.21 -4.10
N VAL A 62 -4.93 -2.29 -4.86
CA VAL A 62 -5.57 -3.58 -4.55
C VAL A 62 -4.50 -4.57 -4.18
N LYS A 63 -4.65 -5.18 -3.00
CA LYS A 63 -3.78 -6.27 -2.55
C LYS A 63 -4.16 -7.57 -3.24
N ILE A 64 -3.18 -8.21 -3.86
CA ILE A 64 -3.26 -9.50 -4.54
C ILE A 64 -2.97 -10.58 -3.49
N THR A 65 -3.92 -11.48 -3.28
CA THR A 65 -3.81 -12.54 -2.28
C THR A 65 -3.32 -13.87 -2.85
N ASP A 66 -3.48 -14.09 -4.15
CA ASP A 66 -2.96 -15.26 -4.86
C ASP A 66 -1.71 -14.89 -5.65
N ILE A 67 -0.55 -15.21 -5.07
CA ILE A 67 0.77 -14.91 -5.65
C ILE A 67 1.47 -16.17 -6.19
N ARG A 68 0.75 -17.28 -6.40
CA ARG A 68 1.37 -18.56 -6.81
C ARG A 68 2.24 -18.41 -8.05
N ASP A 69 1.74 -17.70 -9.06
CA ASP A 69 2.47 -17.48 -10.32
C ASP A 69 3.60 -16.45 -10.17
N GLY A 70 3.55 -15.60 -9.14
CA GLY A 70 4.52 -14.54 -8.85
C GLY A 70 5.53 -14.89 -7.76
N PHE A 71 5.46 -16.09 -7.17
CA PHE A 71 6.20 -16.43 -5.95
C PHE A 71 7.71 -16.23 -6.08
N LEU A 72 8.30 -16.63 -7.22
CA LEU A 72 9.73 -16.46 -7.47
C LEU A 72 10.12 -14.97 -7.56
N VAL A 73 9.29 -14.16 -8.23
CA VAL A 73 9.53 -12.72 -8.39
C VAL A 73 9.44 -12.00 -7.04
N VAL A 74 8.43 -12.34 -6.24
CA VAL A 74 8.25 -11.79 -4.88
C VAL A 74 9.44 -12.13 -3.99
N ASN A 75 9.92 -13.38 -4.00
CA ASN A 75 11.10 -13.78 -3.23
C ASN A 75 12.37 -13.07 -3.71
N MET A 76 12.56 -12.94 -5.01
CA MET A 76 13.71 -12.22 -5.58
C MET A 76 13.73 -10.74 -5.14
N ILE A 77 12.55 -10.10 -5.06
CA ILE A 77 12.43 -8.73 -4.53
C ILE A 77 12.77 -8.71 -3.03
N TYR A 78 12.23 -9.65 -2.27
CA TYR A 78 12.44 -9.76 -0.83
C TYR A 78 13.92 -9.99 -0.47
N ASP A 79 14.58 -10.94 -1.12
CA ASP A 79 15.98 -11.33 -0.87
C ASP A 79 16.97 -10.17 -1.07
N HIS A 80 16.57 -9.18 -1.88
CA HIS A 80 17.36 -8.02 -2.23
C HIS A 80 16.71 -6.68 -1.85
N LEU A 81 15.76 -6.70 -0.91
CA LEU A 81 15.00 -5.52 -0.50
C LEU A 81 15.89 -4.38 0.05
N GLY A 82 17.06 -4.71 0.60
CA GLY A 82 18.00 -3.73 1.16
C GLY A 82 18.48 -2.66 0.15
N ILE A 83 18.46 -2.96 -1.15
CA ILE A 83 18.78 -1.97 -2.19
C ILE A 83 17.68 -0.91 -2.32
N LEU A 84 16.41 -1.32 -2.21
CA LEU A 84 15.29 -0.39 -2.18
C LEU A 84 15.27 0.41 -0.88
N GLU A 85 15.57 -0.24 0.24
CA GLU A 85 15.67 0.40 1.56
C GLU A 85 16.63 1.62 1.55
N GLY A 86 17.82 1.47 0.97
CA GLY A 86 18.79 2.57 0.85
C GLY A 86 18.25 3.78 0.08
N GLU A 87 17.53 3.55 -1.01
CA GLU A 87 16.90 4.61 -1.80
C GLU A 87 15.72 5.26 -1.05
N ILE A 88 14.93 4.47 -0.31
CA ILE A 88 13.84 4.95 0.55
C ILE A 88 14.37 5.91 1.61
N TYR A 89 15.40 5.51 2.36
CA TYR A 89 15.97 6.36 3.41
C TYR A 89 16.71 7.58 2.85
N SER A 90 17.17 7.51 1.60
CA SER A 90 17.74 8.64 0.87
C SER A 90 16.68 9.66 0.39
N GLY A 91 15.40 9.43 0.71
CA GLY A 91 14.33 10.40 0.42
C GLY A 91 13.88 10.41 -1.05
N LYS A 92 14.13 9.33 -1.80
CA LYS A 92 13.83 9.23 -3.24
C LYS A 92 12.32 8.98 -3.46
N PRO A 93 11.56 9.92 -4.06
CA PRO A 93 10.10 9.85 -4.07
C PRO A 93 9.49 8.59 -4.69
N ASN A 94 9.93 8.19 -5.89
CA ASN A 94 9.42 6.98 -6.54
C ASN A 94 9.85 5.72 -5.79
N SER A 95 11.03 5.67 -5.19
CA SER A 95 11.45 4.54 -4.36
C SER A 95 10.61 4.41 -3.08
N ILE A 96 10.28 5.53 -2.43
CA ILE A 96 9.37 5.56 -1.27
C ILE A 96 7.98 5.06 -1.68
N LYS A 97 7.42 5.62 -2.76
CA LYS A 97 6.14 5.18 -3.32
C LYS A 97 6.15 3.70 -3.71
N LEU A 98 7.25 3.21 -4.29
CA LEU A 98 7.44 1.81 -4.65
C LEU A 98 7.37 0.93 -3.40
N GLY A 99 8.05 1.31 -2.31
CA GLY A 99 7.98 0.59 -1.05
C GLY A 99 6.55 0.46 -0.50
N PHE A 100 5.75 1.52 -0.57
CA PHE A 100 4.31 1.45 -0.22
C PHE A 100 3.52 0.56 -1.18
N ARG A 101 3.77 0.66 -2.50
CA ARG A 101 3.05 -0.13 -3.50
C ARG A 101 3.41 -1.61 -3.48
N LEU A 102 4.58 -1.99 -3.00
CA LEU A 102 4.94 -3.41 -2.83
C LEU A 102 4.03 -4.16 -1.84
N PHE A 103 3.32 -3.45 -0.94
CA PHE A 103 2.27 -4.08 -0.10
C PHE A 103 1.12 -4.70 -0.91
N THR A 104 0.96 -4.33 -2.18
CA THR A 104 -0.04 -4.92 -3.07
C THR A 104 0.27 -6.37 -3.42
N ILE A 105 1.54 -6.80 -3.33
CA ILE A 105 1.99 -8.16 -3.64
C ILE A 105 2.74 -8.81 -2.48
N SER A 106 2.85 -8.13 -1.34
CA SER A 106 3.57 -8.64 -0.17
C SER A 106 2.75 -9.67 0.59
N TYR A 107 3.45 -10.67 1.13
CA TYR A 107 2.87 -11.63 2.07
C TYR A 107 3.95 -12.17 3.03
N GLY A 108 3.53 -12.65 4.21
CA GLY A 108 4.42 -13.33 5.15
C GLY A 108 5.64 -12.51 5.57
N THR A 109 6.83 -13.11 5.47
CA THR A 109 8.11 -12.47 5.86
C THR A 109 8.44 -11.23 5.04
N PHE A 110 8.06 -11.20 3.75
CA PHE A 110 8.29 -10.03 2.91
C PHE A 110 7.51 -8.81 3.42
N GLU A 111 6.27 -9.01 3.83
CA GLU A 111 5.45 -7.93 4.41
C GLU A 111 6.02 -7.43 5.73
N ILE A 112 6.52 -8.33 6.59
CA ILE A 112 7.18 -7.95 7.84
C ILE A 112 8.42 -7.09 7.57
N ALA A 113 9.23 -7.47 6.59
CA ALA A 113 10.40 -6.69 6.19
C ALA A 113 10.02 -5.31 5.61
N LEU A 114 8.98 -5.25 4.76
CA LEU A 114 8.45 -3.97 4.27
C LEU A 114 7.91 -3.09 5.39
N ASN A 115 7.19 -3.66 6.37
CA ASN A 115 6.70 -2.93 7.54
C ASN A 115 7.86 -2.26 8.29
N LYS A 116 8.99 -2.96 8.43
CA LYS A 116 10.21 -2.43 9.03
C LYS A 116 10.79 -1.29 8.20
N VAL A 117 11.04 -1.51 6.91
CA VAL A 117 11.61 -0.48 6.01
C VAL A 117 10.75 0.78 5.99
N ILE A 118 9.44 0.64 5.79
CA ILE A 118 8.52 1.77 5.70
C ILE A 118 8.28 2.42 7.08
N GLY A 119 8.20 1.65 8.15
CA GLY A 119 8.10 2.17 9.51
C GLY A 119 9.30 3.04 9.89
N ASN A 120 10.50 2.60 9.52
CA ASN A 120 11.74 3.32 9.79
C ASN A 120 11.83 4.65 9.05
N LEU A 121 11.14 4.81 7.91
CA LEU A 121 11.05 6.08 7.19
C LEU A 121 10.54 7.22 8.07
N ILE A 122 9.76 6.94 9.14
CA ILE A 122 9.33 7.95 10.12
C ILE A 122 10.52 8.70 10.72
N ALA A 123 11.63 8.01 10.99
CA ALA A 123 12.81 8.62 11.60
C ALA A 123 13.58 9.51 10.60
N PHE A 124 13.57 9.16 9.31
CA PHE A 124 14.35 9.83 8.27
C PHE A 124 13.57 10.94 7.54
N ASN A 125 12.30 10.67 7.22
CA ASN A 125 11.45 11.58 6.47
C ASN A 125 9.96 11.41 6.86
N PRO A 126 9.55 11.89 8.05
CA PRO A 126 8.21 11.66 8.58
C PRO A 126 7.11 12.31 7.72
N ARG A 127 7.42 13.38 6.98
CA ARG A 127 6.46 14.00 6.05
C ARG A 127 6.16 13.08 4.88
N LEU A 128 7.18 12.62 4.15
CA LEU A 128 6.97 11.72 3.00
C LEU A 128 6.30 10.40 3.43
N PHE A 129 6.64 9.88 4.62
CA PHE A 129 5.93 8.73 5.19
C PHE A 129 4.41 9.00 5.32
N LEU A 130 4.03 10.14 5.90
CA LEU A 130 2.61 10.48 6.08
C LEU A 130 1.89 10.78 4.76
N GLU A 131 2.57 11.40 3.80
CA GLU A 131 2.01 11.66 2.46
C GLU A 131 1.71 10.36 1.71
N GLU A 132 2.67 9.45 1.64
CA GLU A 132 2.46 8.17 0.96
C GLU A 132 1.50 7.24 1.73
N LEU A 133 1.54 7.26 3.07
CA LEU A 133 0.57 6.51 3.87
C LEU A 133 -0.85 7.03 3.64
N ALA A 134 -1.04 8.33 3.48
CA ALA A 134 -2.35 8.89 3.15
C ALA A 134 -2.82 8.43 1.75
N ALA A 135 -1.90 8.37 0.78
CA ALA A 135 -2.20 7.96 -0.59
C ALA A 135 -2.50 6.45 -0.74
N HIS A 136 -2.01 5.62 0.19
CA HIS A 136 -2.12 4.17 0.15
C HIS A 136 -2.76 3.57 1.41
N ARG A 137 -3.56 4.37 2.14
CA ARG A 137 -4.14 4.00 3.44
C ARG A 137 -4.99 2.74 3.39
N ASP A 138 -5.59 2.47 2.24
CA ASP A 138 -6.43 1.32 1.93
C ASP A 138 -5.67 -0.02 1.83
N LEU A 139 -4.35 0.02 1.61
CA LEU A 139 -3.51 -1.18 1.66
C LEU A 139 -3.33 -1.73 3.09
N PHE A 140 -3.64 -0.93 4.11
CA PHE A 140 -3.38 -1.26 5.51
C PHE A 140 -4.69 -1.45 6.29
N LEU A 141 -4.99 -2.69 6.67
CA LEU A 141 -6.07 -2.99 7.60
C LEU A 141 -5.80 -2.39 8.99
N SER A 142 -4.53 -2.39 9.41
CA SER A 142 -4.04 -1.78 10.64
C SER A 142 -2.71 -1.08 10.37
N LEU A 143 -2.50 0.08 11.01
CA LEU A 143 -1.22 0.78 10.98
C LEU A 143 -0.24 0.28 12.04
N GLU A 144 -0.70 -0.58 12.95
CA GLU A 144 0.14 -1.06 14.05
C GLU A 144 1.43 -1.74 13.56
N PRO A 145 1.40 -2.67 12.59
CA PRO A 145 2.63 -3.34 12.12
C PRO A 145 3.69 -2.38 11.58
N ILE A 146 3.31 -1.40 10.76
CA ILE A 146 4.27 -0.41 10.22
C ILE A 146 4.80 0.51 11.32
N LEU A 147 3.96 0.90 12.29
CA LEU A 147 4.35 1.86 13.32
C LEU A 147 5.27 1.23 14.38
N THR A 148 5.14 -0.06 14.63
CA THR A 148 5.85 -0.79 15.70
C THR A 148 7.00 -1.66 15.20
N SER A 149 7.19 -1.77 13.88
CA SER A 149 8.38 -2.43 13.32
C SER A 149 9.60 -1.53 13.49
N PHE A 150 10.29 -1.72 14.61
CA PHE A 150 11.43 -0.92 15.05
C PHE A 150 12.74 -1.27 14.28
N LEU A 151 13.70 -0.32 14.25
CA LEU A 151 14.98 -0.43 13.53
C LEU A 151 15.79 -1.64 14.00
N ARG A 152 15.85 -1.85 15.31
CA ARG A 152 16.57 -2.96 15.91
C ARG A 152 15.65 -4.15 16.09
N ASP A 153 16.10 -5.31 15.59
CA ASP A 153 15.57 -6.61 15.99
C ASP A 153 16.07 -6.94 17.41
N THR A 154 15.70 -6.10 18.38
CA THR A 154 15.87 -6.39 19.81
C THR A 154 14.48 -6.46 20.43
N PRO A 155 13.75 -7.58 20.21
CA PRO A 155 12.46 -7.81 20.83
C PRO A 155 12.52 -7.74 22.36
N ASP A 156 13.71 -7.94 22.94
CA ASP A 156 13.90 -8.20 24.36
C ASP A 156 14.44 -7.02 25.17
N ASP A 157 14.57 -5.81 24.59
CA ASP A 157 14.95 -4.61 25.33
C ASP A 157 13.81 -3.57 25.33
N PRO A 158 12.93 -3.60 26.35
CA PRO A 158 11.84 -2.65 26.51
C PRO A 158 12.29 -1.19 26.56
N ALA A 159 13.49 -0.91 27.06
CA ALA A 159 14.00 0.45 27.16
C ALA A 159 14.37 1.00 25.77
N VAL A 160 14.97 0.17 24.91
CA VAL A 160 15.27 0.53 23.51
C VAL A 160 13.98 0.74 22.72
N GLN A 161 12.98 -0.12 22.88
CA GLN A 161 11.68 0.04 22.21
C GLN A 161 10.98 1.32 22.65
N GLU A 162 10.97 1.61 23.95
CA GLU A 162 10.38 2.84 24.47
C GLU A 162 11.11 4.09 23.95
N LEU A 163 12.44 4.04 23.84
CA LEU A 163 13.24 5.12 23.26
C LEU A 163 12.90 5.33 21.79
N GLU A 164 12.86 4.27 20.98
CA GLU A 164 12.53 4.38 19.56
C GLU A 164 11.10 4.89 19.35
N LYS A 165 10.15 4.41 20.15
CA LYS A 165 8.76 4.89 20.17
C LYS A 165 8.68 6.40 20.42
N LYS A 166 9.40 6.90 21.44
CA LYS A 166 9.48 8.35 21.73
C LYS A 166 10.08 9.14 20.58
N LEU A 167 11.14 8.63 19.95
CA LEU A 167 11.78 9.28 18.82
C LEU A 167 10.83 9.35 17.61
N ARG A 168 10.13 8.25 17.28
CA ARG A 168 9.12 8.22 16.22
C ARG A 168 7.98 9.21 16.48
N ILE A 169 7.45 9.26 17.70
CA ILE A 169 6.42 10.24 18.08
C ILE A 169 6.94 11.66 17.85
N LYS A 170 8.16 11.97 18.29
CA LYS A 170 8.76 13.30 18.09
C LYS A 170 8.92 13.64 16.61
N CYS A 171 9.36 12.70 15.77
CA CYS A 171 9.48 12.88 14.32
C CYS A 171 8.10 13.10 13.67
N LEU A 172 7.07 12.37 14.07
CA LEU A 172 5.71 12.61 13.58
C LEU A 172 5.20 13.99 14.01
N GLU A 173 5.45 14.39 15.26
CA GLU A 173 5.06 15.69 15.81
C GLU A 173 5.72 16.87 15.09
N SER A 174 6.90 16.69 14.48
CA SER A 174 7.56 17.75 13.71
C SER A 174 6.96 18.01 12.33
N VAL A 175 6.00 17.20 11.87
CA VAL A 175 5.25 17.43 10.64
C VAL A 175 4.08 18.37 10.96
N GLU A 176 4.09 19.59 10.45
CA GLU A 176 3.13 20.64 10.82
C GLU A 176 1.94 20.78 9.85
N GLU A 177 2.04 20.16 8.67
CA GLU A 177 1.09 20.27 7.58
C GLU A 177 -0.33 19.94 8.03
N LYS A 178 -1.28 20.83 7.70
CA LYS A 178 -2.68 20.71 8.13
C LYS A 178 -3.38 19.53 7.48
N SER A 179 -3.08 19.24 6.21
CA SER A 179 -3.64 18.10 5.45
C SER A 179 -3.31 16.75 6.11
N LEU A 180 -2.15 16.62 6.73
CA LEU A 180 -1.67 15.39 7.35
C LEU A 180 -2.06 15.25 8.84
N LYS A 181 -2.71 16.27 9.42
CA LYS A 181 -2.97 16.35 10.87
C LYS A 181 -3.77 15.17 11.42
N SER A 182 -4.78 14.69 10.68
CA SER A 182 -5.61 13.57 11.13
C SER A 182 -4.81 12.28 11.20
N LEU A 183 -4.11 11.95 10.12
CA LEU A 183 -3.29 10.74 10.02
C LEU A 183 -2.12 10.77 11.01
N ARG A 184 -1.43 11.91 11.14
CA ARG A 184 -0.40 12.13 12.18
C ARG A 184 -0.93 11.79 13.58
N LYS A 185 -2.12 12.28 13.92
CA LYS A 185 -2.75 12.00 15.22
C LYS A 185 -3.11 10.53 15.40
N GLU A 186 -3.59 9.85 14.36
CA GLU A 186 -3.86 8.41 14.36
C GLU A 186 -2.59 7.62 14.67
N CYS A 187 -1.50 7.89 13.94
CA CYS A 187 -0.21 7.24 14.15
C CYS A 187 0.32 7.45 15.57
N ILE A 188 0.33 8.70 16.06
CA ILE A 188 0.78 9.02 17.43
C ILE A 188 -0.09 8.34 18.48
N LYS A 189 -1.42 8.27 18.26
CA LYS A 189 -2.33 7.60 19.19
C LYS A 189 -2.02 6.10 19.28
N ILE A 190 -1.74 5.45 18.16
CA ILE A 190 -1.35 4.03 18.14
C ILE A 190 -0.04 3.83 18.91
N LEU A 191 0.99 4.63 18.61
CA LEU A 191 2.28 4.57 19.31
C LEU A 191 2.19 4.85 20.81
N LYS A 192 1.21 5.63 21.27
CA LYS A 192 1.01 5.91 22.71
C LYS A 192 0.22 4.83 23.46
N ARG A 193 -0.47 3.93 22.75
CA ARG A 193 -1.31 2.88 23.35
C ARG A 193 -0.51 1.64 23.76
N LEU A 194 0.59 1.40 23.06
CA LEU A 194 1.51 0.28 23.24
C LEU A 194 2.55 0.63 24.29
#